data_AF-A0A917WPF2-F1
#
_entry.id   AF-A0A917WPF2-F1
#
_cell.length_a   1.000
_cell.length_b   1.000
_cell.length_c   1.000
_cell.angle_alpha   90.00
_cell.angle_beta   90.00
_cell.angle_gamma   90.00
#
_symmetry.space_group_name_H-M   'P 1'
#
loop_
_entity.id
_entity.type
_entity.pdbx_description
1 polymer ?
#
loop_
_entity_poly.entity_id
_entity_poly.type
_entity_poly.pdbx_seq_one_letter_code
_entity_poly.pdbx_strand_id
1 'polypeptide(L)'
;MDIKCLRNELSLRGKNGLPFLMAAAVVWVVFLVIFLLEMSIETKNILAFYGTGLMFPLAVVISKLIRADWRMNDHPFGILGLYINLAQLIYFPILFWAFSKSP
;
A
#
# COMPACT_ATOMS: atom_id res chain seq x y z
N MET A 1 -7.83 -20.32 21.24
CA MET A 1 -6.71 -19.38 21.03
C MET A 1 -7.20 -17.98 21.39
N ASP A 2 -6.52 -17.25 22.28
CA ASP A 2 -6.94 -15.89 22.65
C ASP A 2 -6.63 -14.91 21.50
N ILE A 3 -7.62 -14.13 21.08
CA ILE A 3 -7.51 -13.11 20.03
C ILE A 3 -6.41 -12.09 20.36
N LYS A 4 -6.21 -11.76 21.64
CA LYS A 4 -5.14 -10.83 22.05
C LYS A 4 -3.76 -11.39 21.75
N CYS A 5 -3.58 -12.70 21.92
CA CYS A 5 -2.32 -13.39 21.63
C CYS A 5 -2.04 -13.39 20.11
N LEU A 6 -3.04 -13.76 19.30
CA LEU A 6 -2.94 -13.72 17.84
C LEU A 6 -2.63 -12.31 17.31
N ARG A 7 -3.24 -11.27 17.88
CA ARG A 7 -2.94 -9.89 17.51
C ARG A 7 -1.50 -9.50 17.84
N ASN A 8 -1.02 -9.84 19.03
CA ASN A 8 0.35 -9.53 19.44
C ASN A 8 1.38 -10.26 18.57
N GLU A 9 1.13 -11.52 18.23
CA GLU A 9 2.00 -12.28 17.31
C GLU A 9 2.08 -11.59 15.95
N LEU A 10 0.93 -11.18 15.40
CA LEU A 10 0.84 -10.44 14.14
C LEU A 10 1.65 -9.13 14.19
N SER A 11 1.50 -8.36 15.26
CA SER A 11 2.20 -7.09 15.47
C SER A 11 3.71 -7.27 15.53
N LEU A 12 4.19 -8.30 16.23
CA LEU A 12 5.62 -8.58 16.38
C LEU A 12 6.24 -9.08 15.06
N ARG A 13 5.60 -10.05 14.40
CA ARG A 13 6.12 -10.67 13.16
C ARG A 13 6.03 -9.73 11.96
N GLY A 14 4.89 -9.07 11.78
CA GLY A 14 4.65 -8.13 10.70
C GLY A 14 5.19 -6.72 10.95
N LYS A 15 5.77 -6.46 12.13
CA LYS A 15 6.23 -5.13 12.58
C LYS A 15 5.20 -4.03 12.35
N ASN A 16 3.92 -4.34 12.64
CA ASN A 16 2.78 -3.45 12.43
C ASN A 16 2.67 -2.84 11.02
N GLY A 17 3.11 -3.55 9.97
CA GLY A 17 3.01 -3.06 8.60
C GLY A 17 4.03 -1.97 8.24
N LEU A 18 5.06 -1.75 9.08
CA LEU A 18 6.14 -0.80 8.84
C LEU A 18 6.78 -0.89 7.44
N PRO A 19 6.97 -2.07 6.80
CA PRO A 19 7.48 -2.14 5.44
C PRO A 19 6.65 -1.36 4.42
N PHE A 20 5.32 -1.42 4.53
CA PHE A 20 4.42 -0.70 3.63
C PHE A 20 4.42 0.79 3.90
N LEU A 21 4.52 1.21 5.17
CA LEU A 21 4.63 2.64 5.53
C LEU A 21 5.92 3.27 4.99
N MET A 22 7.04 2.57 5.12
CA MET A 22 8.32 3.03 4.58
C MET A 22 8.31 3.05 3.04
N ALA A 23 7.70 2.04 2.40
CA ALA A 23 7.52 2.05 0.95
C ALA A 23 6.66 3.23 0.50
N ALA A 24 5.57 3.52 1.20
CA ALA A 24 4.69 4.64 0.90
C ALA A 24 5.43 5.98 1.01
N ALA A 25 6.26 6.17 2.04
CA ALA A 25 7.07 7.39 2.18
C ALA A 25 7.97 7.61 0.95
N VAL A 26 8.62 6.57 0.43
CA VAL A 26 9.44 6.66 -0.78
C VAL A 26 8.60 6.98 -2.02
N VAL A 27 7.45 6.32 -2.20
CA VAL A 27 6.54 6.60 -3.34
C VAL A 27 6.05 8.05 -3.29
N TRP A 28 5.73 8.58 -2.12
CA TRP A 28 5.35 9.98 -1.95
C TRP A 28 6.48 10.95 -2.28
N VAL A 29 7.73 10.62 -1.95
CA VAL A 29 8.89 11.41 -2.38
C VAL A 29 9.04 11.39 -3.91
N VAL A 30 8.83 10.24 -4.55
CA VAL A 30 8.83 10.14 -6.03
C VAL A 30 7.74 11.04 -6.62
N PHE A 31 6.53 11.03 -6.06
CA PHE A 31 5.45 11.92 -6.50
C PHE A 31 5.81 13.39 -6.30
N LEU A 32 6.37 13.74 -5.16
CA LEU A 32 6.83 15.11 -4.89
C LEU A 32 7.82 15.58 -5.98
N VAL A 33 8.81 14.74 -6.32
CA VAL A 33 9.78 15.06 -7.38
C VAL A 33 9.08 15.21 -8.74
N ILE A 34 8.18 14.30 -9.12
CA ILE A 34 7.43 14.38 -10.38
C ILE A 34 6.65 15.70 -10.48
N PHE A 35 6.01 16.13 -9.39
CA PHE A 35 5.18 17.33 -9.39
C PHE A 35 5.97 18.64 -9.33
N LEU A 36 7.22 18.62 -8.85
CA LEU A 36 8.14 19.76 -8.91
C LEU A 36 8.72 20.03 -10.31
N LEU A 37 8.78 19.02 -11.18
CA LEU A 37 9.29 19.16 -12.54
C LEU A 37 8.35 20.01 -13.42
N GLU A 38 8.90 20.78 -14.36
CA GLU A 38 8.13 21.58 -15.33
C GLU A 38 7.64 20.69 -16.49
N MET A 39 6.60 19.90 -16.25
CA MET A 39 5.93 19.06 -17.24
C MET A 39 4.43 19.35 -17.27
N SER A 40 3.76 18.94 -18.36
CA SER A 40 2.30 19.00 -18.43
C SER A 40 1.67 18.14 -17.32
N ILE A 41 0.49 18.55 -16.85
CA ILE A 41 -0.23 17.84 -15.79
C ILE A 41 -0.57 16.40 -16.19
N GLU A 42 -0.87 16.16 -17.47
CA GLU A 42 -1.16 14.83 -18.02
C GLU A 42 0.04 13.89 -17.87
N THR A 43 1.25 14.34 -18.25
CA THR A 43 2.47 13.53 -18.11
C THR A 43 2.78 13.26 -16.63
N LYS A 44 2.59 14.24 -15.75
CA LYS A 44 2.75 14.04 -14.29
C LYS A 44 1.80 12.98 -13.75
N ASN A 45 0.53 13.01 -14.16
CA ASN A 45 -0.47 12.05 -13.72
C ASN A 45 -0.16 10.63 -14.19
N ILE A 46 0.28 10.46 -15.44
CA ILE A 46 0.71 9.16 -15.98
C ILE A 46 1.92 8.62 -15.21
N LEU A 47 2.93 9.46 -14.95
CA LEU A 47 4.12 9.06 -14.19
C LEU A 47 3.78 8.70 -12.74
N ALA A 48 2.91 9.47 -12.09
CA ALA A 48 2.43 9.17 -10.75
C ALA A 48 1.66 7.84 -10.71
N PHE A 49 0.81 7.59 -11.72
CA PHE A 49 0.10 6.32 -11.85
C PHE A 49 1.08 5.14 -11.95
N TYR A 50 2.10 5.22 -12.81
CA TYR A 50 3.14 4.18 -12.86
C TYR A 50 3.90 4.03 -11.53
N GLY A 51 4.18 5.14 -10.85
CA GLY A 51 4.85 5.14 -9.55
C GLY A 51 4.07 4.42 -8.45
N THR A 52 2.74 4.35 -8.53
CA THR A 52 1.93 3.55 -7.57
C THR A 52 2.30 2.06 -7.61
N GLY A 53 2.68 1.54 -8.79
CA GLY A 53 3.10 0.16 -8.97
C GLY A 53 4.38 -0.19 -8.20
N LEU A 54 5.21 0.79 -7.84
CA LEU A 54 6.43 0.60 -7.06
C LEU A 54 6.16 0.27 -5.59
N MET A 55 4.98 0.61 -5.07
CA MET A 55 4.63 0.43 -3.65
C MET A 55 4.85 -1.01 -3.20
N PHE A 56 4.31 -1.98 -3.93
CA PHE A 56 4.34 -3.38 -3.52
C PHE A 56 5.75 -4.00 -3.62
N PRO A 57 6.48 -3.90 -4.75
CA PRO A 57 7.87 -4.34 -4.84
C PRO A 57 8.73 -3.74 -3.73
N LEU A 58 8.58 -2.45 -3.45
CA LEU A 58 9.36 -1.77 -2.44
C LEU A 58 9.03 -2.25 -1.02
N ALA A 59 7.76 -2.46 -0.70
CA ALA A 59 7.35 -3.05 0.59
C ALA A 59 7.91 -4.47 0.77
N VAL A 60 7.99 -5.26 -0.30
CA VAL A 60 8.61 -6.60 -0.26
C VAL A 60 10.13 -6.52 -0.05
N VAL A 61 10.82 -5.58 -0.69
CA VAL A 61 12.25 -5.37 -0.46
C VAL A 61 12.52 -4.90 0.97
N ILE A 62 11.76 -3.92 1.45
CA ILE A 62 11.90 -3.38 2.80
C ILE A 62 11.56 -4.42 3.86
N SER A 63 10.54 -5.25 3.65
CA SER A 63 10.19 -6.32 4.60
C SER A 63 11.32 -7.34 4.75
N LYS A 64 12.02 -7.68 3.66
CA LYS A 64 13.26 -8.49 3.73
C LYS A 64 14.37 -7.78 4.49
N LEU A 65 14.58 -6.48 4.22
CA LEU A 65 15.63 -5.68 4.88
C LEU A 65 15.43 -5.61 6.40
N ILE A 66 14.20 -5.37 6.85
CA ILE A 66 13.90 -5.27 8.28
C ILE A 66 13.49 -6.61 8.91
N ARG A 67 13.53 -7.72 8.16
CA ARG A 67 13.08 -9.05 8.61
C ARG A 67 11.64 -9.06 9.16
N ALA A 68 10.74 -8.36 8.48
CA ALA A 68 9.30 -8.42 8.75
C ALA A 68 8.66 -9.53 7.91
N ASP A 69 7.81 -10.34 8.54
CA ASP A 69 6.99 -11.33 7.86
C ASP A 69 5.71 -10.64 7.34
N TRP A 70 5.69 -10.31 6.05
CA TRP A 70 4.54 -9.63 5.44
C TRP A 70 3.47 -10.60 4.92
N ARG A 71 3.80 -11.88 4.72
CA ARG A 71 2.87 -12.87 4.17
C ARG A 71 2.08 -13.56 5.27
N MET A 72 2.73 -13.85 6.40
CA MET A 72 2.11 -14.51 7.56
C MET A 72 1.22 -15.70 7.15
N ASN A 73 1.70 -16.52 6.20
CA ASN A 73 0.90 -17.57 5.54
C ASN A 73 0.36 -18.62 6.53
N ASP A 74 1.07 -18.84 7.64
CA ASP A 74 0.72 -19.81 8.66
C ASP A 74 -0.24 -19.24 9.73
N HIS A 75 -0.60 -17.96 9.63
CA HIS A 75 -1.42 -17.26 10.62
C HIS A 75 -2.85 -17.05 10.12
N PRO A 76 -3.89 -17.32 10.93
CA PRO A 76 -5.29 -17.23 10.50
C PRO A 76 -5.71 -15.83 10.04
N PHE A 77 -5.05 -14.78 10.54
CA PHE A 77 -5.27 -13.39 10.12
C PHE A 77 -4.30 -12.89 9.05
N GLY A 78 -3.38 -13.73 8.55
CA GLY A 78 -2.40 -13.32 7.52
C GLY A 78 -3.06 -12.89 6.21
N ILE A 79 -4.10 -13.63 5.78
CA ILE A 79 -4.86 -13.32 4.56
C ILE A 79 -5.84 -12.16 4.70
N LEU A 80 -6.15 -11.74 5.94
CA LEU A 80 -7.15 -10.73 6.22
C LEU A 80 -6.78 -9.38 5.58
N GLY A 81 -5.48 -9.05 5.54
CA GLY A 81 -4.98 -7.85 4.88
C GLY A 81 -5.32 -7.82 3.39
N LEU A 82 -5.22 -8.95 2.68
CA LEU A 82 -5.60 -9.06 1.27
C LEU A 82 -7.11 -8.85 1.10
N TYR A 83 -7.93 -9.52 1.92
CA TYR A 83 -9.38 -9.39 1.82
C TYR A 83 -9.87 -7.97 2.09
N ILE A 84 -9.29 -7.28 3.07
CA ILE A 84 -9.65 -5.89 3.39
C ILE A 84 -9.26 -4.96 2.22
N ASN A 85 -8.08 -5.14 1.63
CA ASN A 85 -7.68 -4.34 0.44
C ASN A 85 -8.55 -4.66 -0.78
N LEU A 86 -8.92 -5.92 -0.99
CA LEU A 86 -9.81 -6.29 -2.09
C LEU A 86 -11.22 -5.72 -1.90
N ALA A 87 -11.71 -5.69 -0.66
CA ALA A 87 -12.99 -5.06 -0.33
C ALA A 87 -13.01 -3.56 -0.66
N GLN A 88 -11.85 -2.87 -0.62
CA GLN A 88 -11.76 -1.46 -1.02
C GLN A 88 -12.08 -1.24 -2.50
N LEU A 89 -12.01 -2.26 -3.35
CA LEU A 89 -12.43 -2.13 -4.75
C LEU A 89 -13.91 -1.76 -4.88
N ILE A 90 -14.73 -2.03 -3.85
CA ILE A 90 -16.13 -1.61 -3.82
C ILE A 90 -16.31 -0.08 -3.77
N TYR A 91 -15.25 0.68 -3.47
CA TYR A 91 -15.26 2.15 -3.54
C TYR A 91 -15.06 2.69 -4.96
N PHE A 92 -14.59 1.87 -5.92
CA PHE A 92 -14.35 2.32 -7.29
C PHE A 92 -15.62 2.82 -8.00
N PRO A 93 -16.80 2.18 -7.87
CA PRO A 93 -18.05 2.73 -8.39
C PRO A 93 -18.37 4.15 -7.90
N ILE A 94 -18.11 4.44 -6.62
CA ILE A 94 -18.30 5.79 -6.04
C ILE A 94 -17.31 6.76 -6.68
N LEU A 95 -16.06 6.32 -6.86
CA LEU A 95 -15.00 7.10 -7.51
C LEU A 95 -15.39 7.46 -8.96
N PHE A 96 -15.84 6.47 -9.75
CA PHE A 96 -16.27 6.70 -11.14
C PHE A 96 -17.48 7.61 -11.23
N TRP A 97 -18.45 7.47 -10.32
CA TRP A 97 -19.59 8.37 -10.24
C TRP A 97 -19.17 9.81 -9.94
N ALA A 98 -18.23 10.02 -9.01
CA ALA A 98 -17.69 11.34 -8.68
C ALA A 98 -16.98 11.98 -9.89
N PHE A 99 -16.08 11.23 -10.55
CA PHE A 99 -15.39 11.68 -11.77
C PHE A 99 -16.38 12.00 -12.91
N SER A 100 -17.46 11.24 -13.05
CA SER A 100 -18.46 11.52 -14.09
C SER A 100 -19.28 12.79 -13.81
N LYS A 101 -19.43 13.20 -12.55
CA LYS A 101 -20.25 14.37 -12.16
C LYS A 101 -19.46 15.67 -12.07
N SER A 102 -18.19 15.60 -11.70
CA SER A 102 -17.27 16.73 -11.67
C SER A 102 -15.88 16.20 -12.07
N PRO A 103 -15.58 16.15 -13.38
CA PRO A 103 -14.33 15.61 -13.89
C PRO A 103 -13.11 16.39 -13.39
#